data_AF-A0A376Y7J8-F1
#
_entry.id   AF-A0A376Y7J8-F1
#
_cell.length_a   1.000
_cell.length_b   1.000
_cell.length_c   1.000
_cell.angle_alpha   90.00
_cell.angle_beta   90.00
_cell.angle_gamma   90.00
#
_symmetry.space_group_name_H-M   'P 1'
#
loop_
_entity.id
_entity.type
_entity.pdbx_description
1 polymer ?
#
loop_
_entity_poly.entity_id
_entity_poly.type
_entity_poly.pdbx_seq_one_letter_code
_entity_poly.pdbx_strand_id
1 'polypeptide(L)'
;MPEESYLYALPYNLYKEHGIRRYGAHGTSHFYVTQEAAKMLNKPVEELNIITCHLGNGGSVSAIRNGKCVDTSMGLTPLEGLVMGTRSGDIDPAIIFHLHDTLGMSVDAINKLLTKESGLLGLTEVTSDCRYVEDNYATKEDAKRANGRLLPPPGEIHRCLHCADGWSSGRCCIHWWYR
;
A
#
# COMPACT_ATOMS: atom_id res chain seq x y z
N MET A 1 -13.71 -7.46 1.42
CA MET A 1 -12.80 -7.67 2.56
C MET A 1 -13.55 -8.35 3.70
N PRO A 2 -13.07 -9.50 4.18
CA PRO A 2 -13.59 -10.19 5.36
C PRO A 2 -13.10 -9.52 6.66
N GLU A 3 -13.66 -9.91 7.81
CA GLU A 3 -13.45 -9.25 9.11
C GLU A 3 -11.99 -9.23 9.54
N GLU A 4 -11.31 -10.37 9.35
CA GLU A 4 -9.88 -10.56 9.62
C GLU A 4 -8.97 -9.60 8.85
N SER A 5 -9.42 -9.04 7.72
CA SER A 5 -8.63 -8.11 6.90
C SER A 5 -8.94 -6.64 7.19
N TYR A 6 -10.16 -6.33 7.65
CA TYR A 6 -10.56 -4.93 7.86
C TYR A 6 -10.48 -4.45 9.31
N LEU A 7 -10.48 -5.34 10.29
CA LEU A 7 -10.32 -4.93 11.69
C LEU A 7 -8.84 -4.64 12.00
N TYR A 8 -8.60 -3.49 12.62
CA TYR A 8 -7.34 -3.27 13.33
C TYR A 8 -7.38 -3.98 14.68
N ALA A 9 -6.21 -4.40 15.19
CA ALA A 9 -6.05 -4.97 16.52
C ALA A 9 -6.16 -3.91 17.63
N LEU A 10 -7.27 -3.17 17.62
CA LEU A 10 -7.65 -2.11 18.54
C LEU A 10 -8.92 -2.54 19.31
N PRO A 11 -9.26 -1.87 20.43
CA PRO A 11 -10.52 -2.12 21.13
C PRO A 11 -11.72 -2.15 20.18
N TYR A 12 -12.50 -3.23 20.21
CA TYR A 12 -13.55 -3.51 19.22
C TYR A 12 -14.67 -2.45 19.19
N ASN A 13 -14.88 -1.71 20.29
CA ASN A 13 -15.83 -0.61 20.34
C ASN A 13 -15.46 0.52 19.35
N LEU A 14 -14.17 0.75 19.08
CA LEU A 14 -13.73 1.74 18.09
C LEU A 14 -14.24 1.42 16.68
N TYR A 15 -14.30 0.14 16.32
CA TYR A 15 -14.95 -0.29 15.08
C TYR A 15 -16.46 -0.09 15.14
N LYS A 16 -17.12 -0.59 16.19
CA LYS A 16 -18.60 -0.56 16.29
C LYS A 16 -19.19 0.85 16.33
N GLU A 17 -18.58 1.75 17.08
CA GLU A 17 -19.13 3.08 17.39
C GLU A 17 -18.58 4.17 16.47
N HIS A 18 -17.34 4.02 16.00
CA HIS A 18 -16.65 5.04 15.22
C HIS A 18 -16.25 4.58 13.82
N GLY A 19 -16.53 3.32 13.45
CA GLY A 19 -16.20 2.81 12.12
C GLY A 19 -14.70 2.77 11.84
N ILE A 20 -13.85 2.65 12.87
CA ILE A 20 -12.40 2.52 12.69
C ILE A 20 -12.10 1.12 12.13
N ARG A 21 -11.79 1.08 10.84
CA ARG A 21 -11.49 -0.13 10.05
C ARG A 21 -10.65 0.25 8.83
N ARG A 22 -10.12 -0.77 8.16
CA ARG A 22 -9.61 -0.66 6.80
C ARG A 22 -10.75 -0.42 5.81
N TYR A 23 -10.62 0.63 5.00
CA TYR A 23 -11.49 0.91 3.86
C TYR A 23 -10.75 0.70 2.53
N GLY A 24 -9.47 1.07 2.48
CA GLY A 24 -8.67 1.06 1.26
C GLY A 24 -8.96 2.26 0.35
N ALA A 25 -8.18 2.37 -0.72
CA ALA A 25 -8.42 3.31 -1.81
C ALA A 25 -8.07 2.67 -3.16
N HIS A 26 -8.18 3.45 -4.24
CA HIS A 26 -7.99 2.98 -5.62
C HIS A 26 -8.91 1.82 -6.04
N GLY A 27 -10.07 1.67 -5.37
CA GLY A 27 -11.02 0.59 -5.63
C GLY A 27 -11.47 0.49 -7.09
N THR A 28 -11.78 1.62 -7.74
CA THR A 28 -12.12 1.66 -9.17
C THR A 28 -10.98 1.17 -10.05
N SER A 29 -9.72 1.51 -9.73
CA SER A 29 -8.57 1.03 -10.47
C SER A 29 -8.36 -0.46 -10.28
N HIS A 30 -8.38 -0.95 -9.04
CA HIS A 30 -8.22 -2.37 -8.72
C HIS A 30 -9.33 -3.21 -9.35
N PHE A 31 -10.57 -2.72 -9.33
CA PHE A 31 -11.69 -3.35 -10.02
C PHE A 31 -11.45 -3.44 -11.54
N TYR A 32 -11.11 -2.31 -12.18
CA TYR A 32 -10.87 -2.27 -13.62
C TYR A 32 -9.75 -3.24 -14.04
N VAL A 33 -8.59 -3.19 -13.39
CA VAL A 33 -7.45 -4.06 -13.76
C VAL A 33 -7.75 -5.54 -13.48
N THR A 34 -8.60 -5.86 -12.51
CA THR A 34 -9.08 -7.22 -12.28
C THR A 34 -9.91 -7.73 -13.46
N GLN A 35 -10.83 -6.90 -13.97
CA GLN A 35 -11.65 -7.26 -15.14
C GLN A 35 -10.79 -7.42 -16.40
N GLU A 36 -9.82 -6.53 -16.62
CA GLU A 36 -8.91 -6.62 -17.77
C GLU A 36 -7.98 -7.85 -17.66
N ALA A 37 -7.47 -8.14 -16.46
CA ALA A 37 -6.65 -9.34 -16.24
C ALA A 37 -7.43 -10.63 -16.52
N ALA A 38 -8.72 -10.69 -16.19
CA ALA A 38 -9.59 -11.83 -16.52
C ALA A 38 -9.67 -12.05 -18.04
N LYS A 39 -9.87 -10.97 -18.81
CA LYS A 39 -9.87 -11.01 -20.28
C LYS A 39 -8.53 -11.45 -20.85
N MET A 40 -7.43 -10.87 -20.36
CA MET A 40 -6.07 -11.19 -20.81
C MET A 40 -5.68 -12.65 -20.56
N LEU A 41 -6.13 -13.21 -19.43
CA LEU A 41 -5.89 -14.60 -19.05
C LEU A 41 -6.91 -15.57 -19.65
N ASN A 42 -7.91 -15.06 -20.38
CA ASN A 42 -9.02 -15.82 -20.95
C ASN A 42 -9.73 -16.70 -19.90
N LYS A 43 -10.06 -16.10 -18.75
CA LYS A 43 -10.73 -16.78 -17.63
C LYS A 43 -11.93 -15.98 -17.14
N PRO A 44 -12.97 -16.63 -16.60
CA PRO A 44 -14.00 -15.95 -15.82
C PRO A 44 -13.37 -15.20 -14.65
N VAL A 45 -13.90 -14.02 -14.33
CA VAL A 45 -13.34 -13.20 -13.23
C VAL A 45 -13.56 -13.86 -11.87
N GLU A 46 -14.59 -14.69 -11.74
CA GLU A 46 -14.93 -15.46 -10.55
C GLU A 46 -13.91 -16.58 -10.27
N GLU A 47 -13.08 -16.95 -11.24
CA GLU A 47 -11.97 -17.90 -11.07
C GLU A 47 -10.62 -17.19 -10.85
N LEU A 48 -10.63 -15.85 -10.84
CA LEU A 48 -9.41 -15.07 -10.85
C LEU A 48 -8.90 -14.79 -9.44
N ASN A 49 -7.64 -15.14 -9.28
CA ASN A 49 -6.88 -15.12 -8.04
C ASN A 49 -5.58 -14.37 -8.35
N ILE A 50 -5.52 -13.08 -8.00
CA ILE A 50 -4.44 -12.16 -8.41
C ILE A 50 -4.11 -11.15 -7.31
N ILE A 51 -2.91 -10.58 -7.44
CA ILE A 51 -2.50 -9.40 -6.69
C ILE A 51 -2.45 -8.24 -7.68
N THR A 52 -3.18 -7.16 -7.38
CA THR A 52 -3.21 -5.95 -8.19
C THR A 52 -2.38 -4.86 -7.52
N CYS A 53 -1.41 -4.31 -8.26
CA CYS A 53 -0.55 -3.22 -7.79
C CYS A 53 -0.92 -1.94 -8.55
N HIS A 54 -1.54 -0.97 -7.87
CA HIS A 54 -1.73 0.37 -8.40
C HIS A 54 -0.54 1.22 -7.94
N LEU A 55 0.38 1.53 -8.86
CA LEU A 55 1.57 2.31 -8.59
C LEU A 55 1.50 3.66 -9.32
N GLY A 56 1.43 4.73 -8.55
CA GLY A 56 1.56 6.09 -9.02
C GLY A 56 2.05 6.98 -7.87
N ASN A 57 1.73 8.27 -7.90
CA ASN A 57 2.05 9.16 -6.76
C ASN A 57 1.33 8.73 -5.46
N GLY A 58 0.24 7.97 -5.59
CA GLY A 58 -0.27 7.08 -4.54
C GLY A 58 -0.12 5.63 -4.94
N GLY A 59 0.42 4.81 -4.03
CA GLY A 59 0.61 3.38 -4.25
C GLY A 59 -0.33 2.55 -3.39
N SER A 60 -0.96 1.52 -3.94
CA SER A 60 -1.66 0.52 -3.13
C SER A 60 -1.66 -0.86 -3.78
N VAL A 61 -1.64 -1.90 -2.96
CA VAL A 61 -1.78 -3.30 -3.38
C VAL A 61 -3.15 -3.82 -2.94
N SER A 62 -3.79 -4.66 -3.74
CA SER A 62 -4.97 -5.42 -3.31
C SER A 62 -4.84 -6.91 -3.64
N ALA A 63 -5.26 -7.75 -2.71
CA ALA A 63 -5.41 -9.18 -2.92
C ALA A 63 -6.84 -9.46 -3.41
N ILE A 64 -6.94 -10.08 -4.59
CA ILE A 64 -8.21 -10.44 -5.22
C ILE A 64 -8.34 -11.95 -5.24
N ARG A 65 -9.43 -12.47 -4.67
CA ARG A 65 -9.76 -13.89 -4.66
C ARG A 65 -11.14 -14.09 -5.27
N ASN A 66 -11.23 -14.97 -6.27
CA ASN A 66 -12.44 -15.23 -7.04
C ASN A 66 -13.10 -13.92 -7.54
N GLY A 67 -12.29 -13.00 -8.07
CA GLY A 67 -12.73 -11.71 -8.58
C GLY A 67 -13.13 -10.67 -7.52
N LYS A 68 -13.02 -11.00 -6.22
CA LYS A 68 -13.42 -10.12 -5.11
C LYS A 68 -12.20 -9.69 -4.29
N CYS A 69 -12.14 -8.42 -3.92
CA CYS A 69 -11.10 -7.90 -3.03
C CYS A 69 -11.24 -8.50 -1.63
N VAL A 70 -10.21 -9.25 -1.21
CA VAL A 70 -10.10 -9.84 0.12
C VAL A 70 -9.21 -9.02 1.03
N ASP A 71 -8.19 -8.33 0.52
CA ASP A 71 -7.33 -7.45 1.33
C ASP A 71 -6.78 -6.28 0.49
N THR A 72 -6.36 -5.20 1.14
CA THR A 72 -5.75 -4.03 0.49
C THR A 72 -4.79 -3.27 1.41
N SER A 73 -3.72 -2.71 0.86
CA SER A 73 -2.66 -2.10 1.67
C SER A 73 -3.09 -0.80 2.37
N MET A 74 -3.97 -0.01 1.74
CA MET A 74 -4.45 1.24 2.33
C MET A 74 -5.48 1.01 3.43
N GLY A 75 -5.48 1.91 4.40
CA GLY A 75 -6.12 1.74 5.70
C GLY A 75 -7.49 2.40 5.85
N LEU A 76 -7.69 2.95 7.04
CA LEU A 76 -8.70 3.98 7.33
C LEU A 76 -8.53 5.18 6.38
N THR A 77 -7.28 5.51 6.07
CA THR A 77 -6.90 6.60 5.16
C THR A 77 -5.92 6.10 4.09
N PRO A 78 -5.71 6.87 3.00
CA PRO A 78 -4.69 6.56 2.00
C PRO A 78 -3.23 6.71 2.47
N LEU A 79 -2.96 6.83 3.78
CA LEU A 79 -1.60 6.98 4.31
C LEU A 79 -0.91 5.63 4.57
N GLU A 80 -1.66 4.60 4.96
CA GLU A 80 -1.14 3.26 5.26
C GLU A 80 -0.70 2.50 4.00
N GLY A 81 0.26 1.59 4.16
CA GLY A 81 0.74 0.67 3.15
C GLY A 81 2.06 1.11 2.53
N LEU A 82 2.10 1.07 1.20
CA LEU A 82 3.31 1.34 0.42
C LEU A 82 3.93 2.71 0.69
N VAL A 83 5.25 2.80 0.53
CA VAL A 83 5.95 4.07 0.31
C VAL A 83 5.42 4.70 -0.99
N MET A 84 5.11 5.99 -0.95
CA MET A 84 4.54 6.73 -2.09
C MET A 84 5.36 7.98 -2.38
N GLY A 85 4.93 8.83 -3.31
CA GLY A 85 5.71 10.01 -3.69
C GLY A 85 5.96 10.98 -2.52
N THR A 86 4.91 11.36 -1.79
CA THR A 86 5.02 12.28 -0.63
C THR A 86 4.46 11.73 0.69
N ARG A 87 3.90 10.51 0.66
CA ARG A 87 3.33 9.85 1.84
C ARG A 87 4.29 8.81 2.39
N SER A 88 4.35 8.72 3.71
CA SER A 88 5.25 7.78 4.40
C SER A 88 4.96 6.32 4.07
N GLY A 89 3.68 5.95 3.95
CA GLY A 89 3.30 4.55 4.08
C GLY A 89 3.35 4.10 5.53
N ASP A 90 3.52 2.79 5.73
CA ASP A 90 3.66 2.17 7.04
C ASP A 90 4.86 2.74 7.82
N ILE A 91 4.58 3.17 9.05
CA ILE A 91 5.57 3.58 10.04
C ILE A 91 5.19 3.00 11.41
N ASP A 92 6.15 2.93 12.32
CA ASP A 92 5.85 2.64 13.72
C ASP A 92 4.97 3.77 14.31
N PRO A 93 3.78 3.47 14.86
CA PRO A 93 2.93 4.46 15.52
C PRO A 93 3.65 5.22 16.65
N ALA A 94 4.66 4.62 17.30
CA ALA A 94 5.45 5.28 18.34
C ALA A 94 6.26 6.48 17.82
N ILE A 95 6.58 6.53 16.52
CA ILE A 95 7.24 7.67 15.90
C ILE A 95 6.37 8.93 16.02
N ILE A 96 5.05 8.80 15.87
CA ILE A 96 4.12 9.95 16.00
C ILE A 96 4.23 10.56 17.39
N PHE A 97 4.22 9.74 18.44
CA PHE A 97 4.38 10.20 19.82
C PHE A 97 5.78 10.77 20.07
N HIS A 98 6.83 10.16 19.51
CA HIS A 98 8.19 10.70 19.65
C HIS A 98 8.35 12.08 19.01
N LEU A 99 7.82 12.28 17.78
CA LEU A 99 7.83 13.58 17.11
C LEU A 99 7.07 14.65 17.91
N HIS A 100 5.95 14.27 18.53
CA HIS A 100 5.14 15.17 19.34
C HIS A 100 5.82 15.48 20.68
N ASP A 101 6.10 14.46 21.48
CA ASP A 101 6.50 14.61 22.88
C ASP A 101 7.97 15.01 23.02
N THR A 102 8.85 14.54 22.12
CA THR A 102 10.30 14.79 22.19
C THR A 102 10.72 15.94 21.29
N LEU A 103 10.19 16.04 20.07
CA LEU A 103 10.56 17.11 19.12
C LEU A 103 9.59 18.31 19.14
N GLY A 104 8.53 18.25 19.95
CA GLY A 104 7.59 19.37 20.14
C GLY A 104 6.76 19.69 18.90
N MET A 105 6.64 18.76 17.94
CA MET A 105 5.84 18.97 16.74
C MET A 105 4.35 18.91 17.07
N SER A 106 3.56 19.84 16.53
CA SER A 106 2.10 19.74 16.63
C SER A 106 1.57 18.56 15.81
N VAL A 107 0.40 18.04 16.19
CA VAL A 107 -0.28 16.97 15.43
C VAL A 107 -0.49 17.36 13.96
N ASP A 108 -0.80 18.63 13.69
CA ASP A 108 -0.95 19.15 12.31
C ASP A 108 0.37 19.14 11.53
N ALA A 109 1.48 19.49 12.19
CA ALA A 109 2.80 19.44 11.59
C ALA A 109 3.21 18.00 11.28
N ILE A 110 2.90 17.05 12.18
CA ILE A 110 3.17 15.62 11.95
C ILE A 110 2.29 15.10 10.80
N ASN A 111 1.02 15.48 10.74
CA ASN A 111 0.15 15.10 9.63
C ASN A 111 0.69 15.63 8.30
N LYS A 112 1.13 16.89 8.25
CA LYS A 112 1.77 17.47 7.05
C LYS A 112 3.05 16.72 6.69
N LEU A 113 3.90 16.42 7.68
CA LEU A 113 5.14 15.66 7.49
C LEU A 113 4.85 14.32 6.80
N LEU A 114 3.93 13.53 7.37
CA LEU A 114 3.61 12.18 6.90
C LEU A 114 2.87 12.16 5.55
N THR A 115 2.13 13.22 5.20
CA THR A 115 1.31 13.25 3.99
C THR A 115 1.92 14.03 2.81
N LYS A 116 2.82 14.97 3.07
CA LYS A 116 3.36 15.90 2.06
C LYS A 116 4.89 15.95 1.99
N GLU A 117 5.60 15.57 3.05
CA GLU A 117 7.04 15.78 3.16
C GLU A 117 7.81 14.45 3.34
N SER A 118 7.10 13.32 3.32
CA SER A 118 7.65 11.97 3.47
C SER A 118 7.75 11.24 2.12
N GLY A 119 7.80 9.91 2.13
CA GLY A 119 7.83 9.11 0.90
C GLY A 119 9.13 9.28 0.12
N LEU A 120 9.06 9.17 -1.20
CA LEU A 120 10.21 9.39 -2.09
C LEU A 120 10.77 10.80 -1.96
N LEU A 121 9.93 11.81 -1.74
CA LEU A 121 10.38 13.18 -1.53
C LEU A 121 11.25 13.27 -0.28
N GLY A 122 10.77 12.76 0.85
CA GLY A 122 11.53 12.76 2.11
C GLY A 122 12.79 11.90 2.04
N LEU A 123 12.73 10.75 1.33
CA LEU A 123 13.87 9.86 1.19
C LEU A 123 14.91 10.37 0.20
N THR A 124 14.54 11.05 -0.87
CA THR A 124 15.53 11.59 -1.82
C THR A 124 16.01 12.96 -1.40
N GLU A 125 15.20 13.73 -0.66
CA GLU A 125 15.39 15.17 -0.39
C GLU A 125 15.44 16.01 -1.68
N VAL A 126 14.95 15.44 -2.80
CA VAL A 126 15.02 16.04 -4.14
C VAL A 126 13.65 16.07 -4.79
N THR A 127 12.97 14.92 -4.91
CA THR A 127 11.72 14.83 -5.68
C THR A 127 10.82 13.68 -5.23
N SER A 128 9.52 13.84 -5.43
CA SER A 128 8.53 12.77 -5.27
C SER A 128 8.38 11.86 -6.49
N ASP A 129 9.08 12.18 -7.60
CA ASP A 129 8.94 11.47 -8.87
C ASP A 129 9.72 10.15 -8.88
N CYS A 130 9.03 9.03 -9.13
CA CYS A 130 9.65 7.71 -9.16
C CYS A 130 10.66 7.56 -10.32
N ARG A 131 10.48 8.29 -11.42
CA ARG A 131 11.39 8.24 -12.58
C ARG A 131 12.80 8.68 -12.21
N TYR A 132 12.92 9.68 -11.33
CA TYR A 132 14.22 10.10 -10.81
C TYR A 132 14.92 8.94 -10.10
N VAL A 133 14.20 8.19 -9.28
CA VAL A 133 14.76 7.05 -8.54
C VAL A 133 15.16 5.94 -9.52
N GLU A 134 14.29 5.59 -10.47
CA GLU A 134 14.54 4.57 -11.49
C GLU A 134 15.77 4.87 -12.36
N ASP A 135 15.96 6.14 -12.75
CA ASP A 135 17.07 6.55 -13.62
C ASP A 135 18.41 6.67 -12.87
N ASN A 136 18.38 6.89 -11.54
CA ASN A 136 19.56 7.30 -10.78
C ASN A 136 19.98 6.34 -9.66
N TYR A 137 19.21 5.30 -9.31
CA TYR A 137 19.53 4.43 -8.16
C TYR A 137 20.88 3.71 -8.27
N ALA A 138 21.41 3.52 -9.48
CA ALA A 138 22.70 2.90 -9.71
C ALA A 138 23.89 3.87 -9.53
N THR A 139 23.65 5.18 -9.60
CA THR A 139 24.70 6.21 -9.67
C THR A 139 24.65 7.22 -8.53
N LYS A 140 23.50 7.39 -7.87
CA LYS A 140 23.32 8.34 -6.76
C LYS A 140 22.80 7.67 -5.48
N GLU A 141 23.40 8.04 -4.35
CA GLU A 141 23.09 7.46 -3.04
C GLU A 141 21.67 7.79 -2.54
N ASP A 142 21.17 9.00 -2.83
CA ASP A 142 19.81 9.44 -2.48
C ASP A 142 18.73 8.65 -3.24
N ALA A 143 18.94 8.41 -4.53
CA ALA A 143 18.07 7.54 -5.33
C ALA A 143 18.17 6.07 -4.86
N LYS A 144 19.37 5.60 -4.53
CA LYS A 144 19.60 4.23 -4.05
C LYS A 144 18.89 3.93 -2.73
N ARG A 145 18.94 4.84 -1.75
CA ARG A 145 18.22 4.68 -0.47
C ARG A 145 16.70 4.68 -0.65
N ALA A 146 16.19 5.48 -1.57
CA ALA A 146 14.75 5.52 -1.90
C ALA A 146 14.31 4.24 -2.64
N ASN A 147 15.10 3.75 -3.59
CA ASN A 147 14.79 2.54 -4.38
C ASN A 147 14.63 1.30 -3.51
N GLY A 148 15.47 1.14 -2.48
CA GLY A 148 15.36 0.02 -1.53
C GLY A 148 14.04 -0.02 -0.74
N ARG A 149 13.24 1.06 -0.79
CA ARG A 149 11.94 1.19 -0.12
C ARG A 149 10.74 1.20 -1.08
N LEU A 150 10.96 1.27 -2.39
CA LEU A 150 9.91 1.31 -3.42
C LEU A 150 9.22 -0.04 -3.63
N LEU A 151 9.98 -1.13 -3.49
CA LEU A 151 9.41 -2.46 -3.59
C LEU A 151 8.63 -2.77 -2.32
N PRO A 152 7.40 -3.30 -2.44
CA PRO A 152 6.66 -3.76 -1.27
C PRO A 152 7.56 -4.73 -0.50
N PRO A 153 7.80 -4.52 0.81
CA PRO A 153 8.60 -5.43 1.59
C PRO A 153 8.00 -6.84 1.45
N PRO A 154 8.82 -7.91 1.47
CA PRO A 154 8.33 -9.27 1.35
C PRO A 154 7.13 -9.56 2.27
N GLY A 155 7.07 -8.92 3.45
CA GLY A 155 5.97 -9.02 4.42
C GLY A 155 4.60 -8.47 3.97
N GLU A 156 4.54 -7.42 3.13
CA GLU A 156 3.26 -6.89 2.63
C GLU A 156 2.68 -7.76 1.52
N ILE A 157 3.54 -8.25 0.62
CA ILE A 157 3.16 -9.28 -0.35
C ILE A 157 2.82 -10.57 0.42
N HIS A 158 3.57 -10.95 1.45
CA HIS A 158 3.27 -12.13 2.27
C HIS A 158 1.95 -12.00 3.03
N ARG A 159 1.53 -10.83 3.52
CA ARG A 159 0.17 -10.64 4.07
C ARG A 159 -0.91 -10.91 3.01
N CYS A 160 -0.74 -10.33 1.81
CA CYS A 160 -1.63 -10.59 0.68
C CYS A 160 -1.62 -12.07 0.25
N LEU A 161 -0.46 -12.73 0.32
CA LEU A 161 -0.27 -14.15 -0.03
C LEU A 161 -0.77 -15.10 1.07
N HIS A 162 -0.69 -14.76 2.35
CA HIS A 162 -1.24 -15.56 3.45
C HIS A 162 -2.77 -15.58 3.41
N CYS A 163 -3.42 -14.49 3.02
CA CYS A 163 -4.86 -14.50 2.67
C CYS A 163 -5.16 -15.38 1.44
N ALA A 164 -4.15 -15.66 0.62
CA ALA A 164 -4.18 -16.54 -0.53
C ALA A 164 -3.68 -17.98 -0.23
N ASP A 165 -3.23 -18.33 0.97
CA ASP A 165 -2.65 -19.67 1.27
C ASP A 165 -3.68 -20.83 1.26
N GLY A 166 -4.94 -20.57 0.93
CA GLY A 166 -5.86 -21.61 0.45
C GLY A 166 -5.54 -22.13 -0.97
N TRP A 167 -4.47 -21.63 -1.62
CA TRP A 167 -4.13 -21.94 -3.01
C TRP A 167 -3.26 -23.19 -3.12
N SER A 168 -3.89 -24.36 -3.09
CA SER A 168 -3.25 -25.65 -3.41
C SER A 168 -2.84 -25.81 -4.89
N SER A 169 -2.69 -24.72 -5.66
CA SER A 169 -2.30 -24.79 -7.08
C SER A 169 -1.57 -23.53 -7.57
N GLY A 170 -0.35 -23.29 -7.07
CA GLY A 170 0.80 -22.66 -7.76
C GLY A 170 0.62 -21.62 -8.88
N ARG A 171 -0.35 -20.70 -8.85
CA ARG A 171 -0.52 -19.65 -9.88
C ARG A 171 -0.96 -18.32 -9.28
N CYS A 172 -0.03 -17.60 -8.65
CA CYS A 172 -0.17 -16.18 -8.35
C CYS A 172 0.46 -15.35 -9.45
N CYS A 173 -0.38 -14.75 -10.28
CA CYS A 173 0.04 -13.75 -11.25
C CYS A 173 0.02 -12.38 -10.57
N ILE A 174 1.20 -11.79 -10.39
CA ILE A 174 1.34 -10.37 -10.02
C ILE A 174 1.27 -9.59 -11.34
N HIS A 175 0.31 -8.68 -11.45
CA HIS A 175 0.19 -7.82 -12.64
C HIS A 175 0.44 -6.36 -12.24
N TRP A 176 1.47 -5.77 -12.85
CA TRP A 176 1.85 -4.37 -12.64
C TRP A 176 1.16 -3.50 -13.69
N TRP A 177 0.49 -2.43 -13.27
CA TRP A 177 -0.03 -1.42 -14.18
C TRP A 177 0.65 -0.10 -13.88
N TYR A 178 1.53 0.33 -14.77
CA TYR A 178 2.06 1.70 -14.81
C TYR A 178 1.13 2.54 -15.71
N ARG A 179 0.75 3.73 -15.25
CA ARG A 179 0.15 4.77 -16.09
C ARG A 179 1.21 5.75 -16.53
#